data_AF-F7W1U8-F1
#
_entry.id   AF-F7W1U8-F1
#
_cell.length_a   1.000
_cell.length_b   1.000
_cell.length_c   1.000
_cell.angle_alpha   90.00
_cell.angle_beta   90.00
_cell.angle_gamma   90.00
#
_symmetry.space_group_name_H-M   'P 1'
#
loop_
_entity.id
_entity.type
_entity.pdbx_description
1 polymer ?
#
loop_
_entity_poly.entity_id
_entity_poly.type
_entity_poly.pdbx_seq_one_letter_code
_entity_poly.pdbx_strand_id
1 'polypeptide(L)'
;MQFKFAFVFTLLTSTLAAPCAVDTRDLSKRALSAQSYSQFQVSSGVGGNALAEVKAKFPIDENNLASVSDADLAIIKAARQTAENAETKAGGFNEAINAAGGTKTTAGAALQVGKIKNKVLKLKLFTLAQQIEQAKGGKDNSAKIAEETKKLNKNIELDKAAGGKKSTSVNFQGTSEP
;
A
#
# COMPACT_ATOMS: atom_id res chain seq x y z
N MET A 1 73.86 -47.00 -24.84
CA MET A 1 73.60 -46.14 -26.00
C MET A 1 72.13 -46.30 -26.40
N GLN A 2 71.47 -45.21 -26.80
CA GLN A 2 70.08 -45.06 -27.32
C GLN A 2 69.06 -44.49 -26.30
N PHE A 3 68.92 -43.15 -26.35
CA PHE A 3 67.79 -42.34 -25.87
C PHE A 3 66.53 -42.64 -26.70
N LYS A 4 65.32 -42.67 -26.09
CA LYS A 4 64.06 -42.23 -26.74
C LYS A 4 63.05 -41.62 -25.75
N PHE A 5 62.58 -40.42 -26.11
CA PHE A 5 61.55 -39.57 -25.52
C PHE A 5 60.12 -40.14 -25.67
N ALA A 6 59.20 -39.79 -24.76
CA ALA A 6 57.77 -39.47 -25.04
C ALA A 6 57.07 -38.97 -23.76
N PHE A 7 57.01 -37.64 -23.57
CA PHE A 7 55.80 -36.78 -23.64
C PHE A 7 54.72 -37.03 -22.59
N VAL A 8 54.72 -36.14 -21.59
CA VAL A 8 53.64 -35.87 -20.63
C VAL A 8 52.52 -35.09 -21.34
N PHE A 9 51.27 -35.49 -21.15
CA PHE A 9 50.11 -34.67 -21.51
C PHE A 9 49.07 -34.71 -20.39
N THR A 10 49.22 -33.78 -19.43
CA THR A 10 48.24 -33.55 -18.36
C THR A 10 47.22 -32.54 -18.88
N LEU A 11 46.01 -32.99 -19.19
CA LEU A 11 44.91 -32.14 -19.62
C LEU A 11 44.24 -31.50 -18.39
N LEU A 12 44.63 -30.27 -18.05
CA LEU A 12 43.92 -29.42 -17.09
C LEU A 12 42.78 -28.70 -17.83
N THR A 13 41.55 -29.21 -17.69
CA THR A 13 40.34 -28.52 -18.16
C THR A 13 39.89 -27.49 -17.13
N SER A 14 40.27 -26.24 -17.34
CA SER A 14 39.76 -25.10 -16.58
C SER A 14 38.36 -24.74 -17.09
N THR A 15 37.31 -25.22 -16.42
CA THR A 15 35.95 -24.72 -16.67
C THR A 15 35.79 -23.36 -16.02
N LEU A 16 35.86 -22.28 -16.81
CA LEU A 16 35.35 -20.97 -16.37
C LEU A 16 33.82 -21.10 -16.26
N ALA A 17 33.33 -21.28 -15.04
CA ALA A 17 31.93 -21.05 -14.72
C ALA A 17 31.70 -19.53 -14.79
N ALA A 18 31.02 -19.08 -15.85
CA ALA A 18 30.55 -17.70 -15.92
C ALA A 18 29.57 -17.45 -14.76
N PRO A 19 29.72 -16.36 -13.98
CA PRO A 19 28.71 -16.01 -12.99
C PRO A 19 27.40 -15.75 -13.73
N CYS A 20 26.35 -16.51 -13.38
CA CYS A 20 24.99 -16.18 -13.77
C CYS A 20 24.74 -14.74 -13.34
N ALA A 21 24.33 -13.88 -14.27
CA ALA A 21 23.84 -12.56 -13.94
C ALA A 21 22.68 -12.75 -12.96
N VAL A 22 22.95 -12.50 -11.69
CA VAL A 22 21.92 -12.32 -10.68
C VAL A 22 21.16 -11.10 -11.16
N ASP A 23 19.92 -11.33 -11.60
CA ASP A 23 18.95 -10.27 -11.83
C ASP A 23 18.86 -9.47 -10.53
N THR A 24 19.64 -8.39 -10.45
CA THR A 24 19.57 -7.42 -9.36
C THR A 24 18.27 -6.67 -9.58
N ARG A 25 17.14 -7.34 -9.32
CA ARG A 25 15.88 -6.68 -9.05
C ARG A 25 16.23 -5.64 -8.01
N ASP A 26 16.14 -4.40 -8.43
CA ASP A 26 16.49 -3.19 -7.70
C ASP A 26 16.31 -3.41 -6.20
N LEU A 27 17.41 -3.64 -5.47
CA LEU A 27 17.45 -3.78 -4.00
C LEU A 27 17.16 -2.42 -3.34
N SER A 28 16.34 -1.58 -3.99
CA SER A 28 15.58 -0.51 -3.39
C SER A 28 15.00 -0.99 -2.05
N LYS A 29 15.37 -0.26 -0.99
CA LYS A 29 14.95 -0.53 0.38
C LYS A 29 13.42 -0.50 0.42
N ARG A 30 12.81 -1.67 0.60
CA ARG A 30 11.36 -1.86 0.69
C ARG A 30 10.86 -1.33 2.03
N ALA A 31 9.90 -0.40 2.00
CA ALA A 31 9.19 0.04 3.20
C ALA A 31 7.97 -0.84 3.50
N LEU A 32 7.41 -1.52 2.48
CA LEU A 32 6.13 -2.23 2.60
C LEU A 32 6.21 -3.70 2.18
N SER A 33 5.36 -4.50 2.83
CA SER A 33 4.99 -5.85 2.42
C SER A 33 3.50 -5.89 2.10
N ALA A 34 3.10 -6.74 1.14
CA ALA A 34 1.68 -6.98 0.88
C ALA A 34 1.00 -7.57 2.13
N GLN A 35 -0.24 -7.17 2.36
CA GLN A 35 -1.04 -7.52 3.53
C GLN A 35 -2.51 -7.71 3.13
N SER A 36 -3.27 -8.50 3.90
CA SER A 36 -4.72 -8.52 3.76
C SER A 36 -5.33 -7.20 4.26
N TYR A 37 -6.53 -6.87 3.77
CA TYR A 37 -7.27 -5.69 4.19
C TYR A 37 -7.43 -5.63 5.71
N SER A 38 -7.75 -6.75 6.35
CA SER A 38 -7.86 -6.87 7.81
C SER A 38 -6.61 -6.42 8.58
N GLN A 39 -5.42 -6.47 7.97
CA GLN A 39 -4.14 -6.12 8.58
C GLN A 39 -3.76 -4.65 8.36
N PHE A 40 -4.01 -4.09 7.17
CA PHE A 40 -3.60 -2.71 6.86
C PHE A 40 -4.71 -1.66 7.07
N GLN A 41 -5.97 -2.07 7.20
CA GLN A 41 -7.09 -1.16 7.43
C GLN A 41 -7.00 -0.42 8.78
N VAL A 42 -7.66 0.74 8.86
CA VAL A 42 -7.65 1.66 10.00
C VAL A 42 -9.06 1.95 10.54
N SER A 43 -10.05 1.14 10.19
CA SER A 43 -11.47 1.39 10.40
C SER A 43 -12.01 0.92 11.76
N SER A 44 -11.19 0.26 12.59
CA SER A 44 -11.57 -0.23 13.92
C SER A 44 -11.21 0.79 15.02
N GLY A 45 -11.69 0.58 16.25
CA GLY A 45 -11.32 1.36 17.42
C GLY A 45 -12.23 2.57 17.64
N VAL A 46 -11.67 3.77 17.66
CA VAL A 46 -12.42 5.04 17.77
C VAL A 46 -12.06 5.98 16.62
N GLY A 47 -12.96 6.92 16.32
CA GLY A 47 -12.68 8.02 15.40
C GLY A 47 -11.72 9.05 16.02
N GLY A 48 -11.11 9.86 15.16
CA GLY A 48 -10.34 11.06 15.54
C GLY A 48 -8.84 11.01 15.25
N ASN A 49 -8.30 9.86 14.85
CA ASN A 49 -6.87 9.68 14.61
C ASN A 49 -6.53 8.92 13.32
N ALA A 50 -7.47 8.82 12.36
CA ALA A 50 -7.32 7.98 11.18
C ALA A 50 -6.08 8.32 10.35
N LEU A 51 -5.76 9.61 10.15
CA LEU A 51 -4.58 9.99 9.37
C LEU A 51 -3.29 9.48 9.99
N ALA A 52 -3.16 9.54 11.31
CA ALA A 52 -1.97 9.06 12.00
C ALA A 52 -1.87 7.53 11.91
N GLU A 53 -2.99 6.82 12.05
CA GLU A 53 -3.04 5.37 11.86
C GLU A 53 -2.63 4.96 10.43
N VAL A 54 -3.08 5.70 9.41
CA VAL A 54 -2.66 5.47 8.02
C VAL A 54 -1.16 5.66 7.86
N LYS A 55 -0.59 6.75 8.40
CA LYS A 55 0.86 7.01 8.34
C LYS A 55 1.67 5.94 9.08
N ALA A 56 1.15 5.38 10.17
CA ALA A 56 1.78 4.29 10.89
C ALA A 56 1.76 2.97 10.09
N LYS A 57 0.66 2.69 9.37
CA LYS A 57 0.53 1.49 8.53
C LYS A 57 1.28 1.58 7.21
N PHE A 58 1.49 2.81 6.69
CA PHE A 58 2.18 3.09 5.44
C PHE A 58 3.30 4.11 5.67
N PRO A 59 4.42 3.70 6.31
CA PRO A 59 5.51 4.58 6.70
C PRO A 59 6.42 4.96 5.52
N ILE A 60 5.86 5.66 4.53
CA ILE A 60 6.60 6.17 3.37
C ILE A 60 7.27 7.50 3.74
N ASP A 61 8.53 7.66 3.33
CA ASP A 61 9.24 8.93 3.47
C ASP A 61 8.72 9.95 2.45
N GLU A 62 7.77 10.78 2.90
CA GLU A 62 7.17 11.84 2.09
C GLU A 62 8.15 12.96 1.71
N ASN A 63 9.36 13.00 2.30
CA ASN A 63 10.40 13.96 1.92
C ASN A 63 11.27 13.47 0.75
N ASN A 64 11.19 12.18 0.41
CA ASN A 64 11.99 11.57 -0.65
C ASN A 64 11.19 10.59 -1.51
N LEU A 65 10.10 11.08 -2.10
CA LEU A 65 9.17 10.26 -2.88
C LEU A 65 9.78 9.62 -4.14
N ALA A 66 10.83 10.23 -4.71
CA ALA A 66 11.54 9.66 -5.87
C ALA A 66 12.28 8.36 -5.51
N SER A 67 12.66 8.16 -4.24
CA SER A 67 13.32 6.94 -3.75
C SER A 67 12.38 5.78 -3.48
N VAL A 68 11.06 5.99 -3.53
CA VAL A 68 10.09 4.93 -3.28
C VAL A 68 10.20 3.86 -4.37
N SER A 69 10.35 2.61 -3.93
CA SER A 69 10.46 1.46 -4.84
C SER A 69 9.18 1.28 -5.66
N ASP A 70 9.30 0.74 -6.87
CA ASP A 70 8.14 0.45 -7.72
C ASP A 70 7.22 -0.60 -7.07
N ALA A 71 7.81 -1.54 -6.32
CA ALA A 71 7.07 -2.53 -5.54
C ALA A 71 6.25 -1.89 -4.42
N ASP A 72 6.80 -0.93 -3.66
CA ASP A 72 6.04 -0.20 -2.63
C ASP A 72 4.94 0.67 -3.26
N LEU A 73 5.22 1.34 -4.38
CA LEU A 73 4.20 2.07 -5.14
C LEU A 73 3.05 1.16 -5.58
N ALA A 74 3.36 -0.05 -6.04
CA ALA A 74 2.36 -1.02 -6.44
C ALA A 74 1.49 -1.48 -5.25
N ILE A 75 2.10 -1.76 -4.09
CA ILE A 75 1.39 -2.08 -2.85
C ILE A 75 0.47 -0.93 -2.41
N ILE A 76 0.93 0.33 -2.50
CA ILE A 76 0.13 1.52 -2.17
C ILE A 76 -1.11 1.60 -3.07
N LYS A 77 -0.95 1.39 -4.38
CA LYS A 77 -2.05 1.40 -5.36
C LYS A 77 -3.05 0.27 -5.13
N ALA A 78 -2.56 -0.95 -4.84
CA ALA A 78 -3.39 -2.10 -4.53
C ALA A 78 -4.19 -1.87 -3.22
N ALA A 79 -3.52 -1.43 -2.15
CA ALA A 79 -4.17 -1.09 -0.88
C ALA A 79 -5.25 0.00 -1.05
N ARG A 80 -4.97 1.04 -1.85
CA ARG A 80 -5.95 2.09 -2.20
C ARG A 80 -7.18 1.50 -2.90
N GLN A 81 -6.99 0.65 -3.91
CA GLN A 81 -8.09 0.01 -4.64
C GLN A 81 -8.89 -0.92 -3.72
N THR A 82 -8.22 -1.68 -2.86
CA THR A 82 -8.88 -2.55 -1.89
C THR A 82 -9.67 -1.75 -0.86
N ALA A 83 -9.17 -0.61 -0.38
CA ALA A 83 -9.95 0.29 0.47
C ALA A 83 -11.18 0.87 -0.25
N GLU A 84 -11.09 1.18 -1.55
CA GLU A 84 -12.24 1.58 -2.36
C GLU A 84 -13.26 0.46 -2.52
N ASN A 85 -12.80 -0.77 -2.72
CA ASN A 85 -13.67 -1.93 -2.83
C ASN A 85 -14.35 -2.24 -1.49
N ALA A 86 -13.62 -2.14 -0.37
CA ALA A 86 -14.19 -2.26 0.97
C ALA A 86 -15.24 -1.18 1.27
N GLU A 87 -15.25 -0.05 0.54
CA GLU A 87 -16.31 0.95 0.62
C GLU A 87 -17.55 0.54 -0.21
N THR A 88 -17.34 0.05 -1.44
CA THR A 88 -18.37 0.05 -2.50
C THR A 88 -18.85 -1.33 -2.96
N LYS A 89 -18.07 -2.39 -2.74
CA LYS A 89 -18.37 -3.76 -3.20
C LYS A 89 -19.12 -4.55 -2.13
N ALA A 90 -19.58 -5.74 -2.54
CA ALA A 90 -20.29 -6.66 -1.65
C ALA A 90 -19.43 -6.99 -0.41
N GLY A 91 -20.07 -7.05 0.75
CA GLY A 91 -19.40 -7.19 2.06
C GLY A 91 -18.67 -5.92 2.53
N GLY A 92 -18.76 -4.82 1.78
CA GLY A 92 -18.17 -3.53 2.12
C GLY A 92 -19.07 -2.65 3.00
N PHE A 93 -18.59 -1.45 3.33
CA PHE A 93 -19.26 -0.51 4.24
C PHE A 93 -20.66 -0.11 3.79
N ASN A 94 -20.88 0.13 2.49
CA ASN A 94 -22.20 0.53 2.01
C ASN A 94 -23.27 -0.53 2.33
N GLU A 95 -22.95 -1.79 2.09
CA GLU A 95 -23.84 -2.92 2.38
C GLU A 95 -23.98 -3.13 3.89
N ALA A 96 -22.88 -3.13 4.64
CA ALA A 96 -22.90 -3.33 6.09
C ALA A 96 -23.72 -2.25 6.83
N ILE A 97 -23.61 -0.98 6.41
CA ILE A 97 -24.41 0.11 6.98
C ILE A 97 -25.89 -0.07 6.66
N ASN A 98 -26.22 -0.47 5.43
CA ASN A 98 -27.60 -0.73 5.04
C ASN A 98 -28.19 -1.90 5.85
N ALA A 99 -27.47 -3.01 5.96
CA ALA A 99 -27.85 -4.18 6.75
C ALA A 99 -28.02 -3.86 8.24
N ALA A 100 -27.28 -2.88 8.77
CA ALA A 100 -27.43 -2.38 10.13
C ALA A 100 -28.61 -1.42 10.34
N GLY A 101 -29.47 -1.20 9.33
CA GLY A 101 -30.61 -0.27 9.40
C GLY A 101 -30.23 1.20 9.15
N GLY A 102 -29.11 1.45 8.50
CA GLY A 102 -28.61 2.79 8.19
C GLY A 102 -27.88 3.47 9.35
N THR A 103 -27.43 4.70 9.14
CA THR A 103 -26.52 5.41 10.06
C THR A 103 -27.19 5.91 11.35
N LYS A 104 -28.52 5.78 11.48
CA LYS A 104 -29.27 6.17 12.69
C LYS A 104 -29.22 5.14 13.80
N THR A 105 -28.86 3.88 13.49
CA THR A 105 -28.69 2.84 14.50
C THR A 105 -27.30 2.92 15.13
N THR A 106 -27.13 2.41 16.34
CA THR A 106 -25.82 2.37 17.01
C THR A 106 -24.78 1.60 16.18
N ALA A 107 -25.18 0.49 15.57
CA ALA A 107 -24.31 -0.31 14.71
C ALA A 107 -23.94 0.42 13.41
N GLY A 108 -24.93 1.00 12.72
CA GLY A 108 -24.71 1.75 11.49
C GLY A 108 -23.91 3.03 11.70
N ALA A 109 -24.10 3.72 12.84
CA ALA A 109 -23.28 4.87 13.23
C ALA A 109 -21.81 4.47 13.42
N ALA A 110 -21.53 3.35 14.10
CA ALA A 110 -20.17 2.87 14.30
C ALA A 110 -19.50 2.43 12.98
N LEU A 111 -20.25 1.78 12.09
CA LEU A 111 -19.80 1.45 10.74
C LEU A 111 -19.54 2.69 9.88
N GLN A 112 -20.34 3.75 10.05
CA GLN A 112 -20.14 5.02 9.36
C GLN A 112 -18.83 5.70 9.80
N VAL A 113 -18.49 5.65 11.09
CA VAL A 113 -17.17 6.12 11.56
C VAL A 113 -16.06 5.29 10.92
N GLY A 114 -16.19 3.96 10.89
CA GLY A 114 -15.23 3.09 10.21
C GLY A 114 -15.07 3.42 8.72
N LYS A 115 -16.18 3.69 8.02
CA LYS A 115 -16.18 4.13 6.63
C LYS A 115 -15.44 5.46 6.44
N ILE A 116 -15.58 6.42 7.36
CA ILE A 116 -14.84 7.69 7.33
C ILE A 116 -13.34 7.42 7.45
N LYS A 117 -12.91 6.59 8.40
CA LYS A 117 -11.50 6.19 8.53
C LYS A 117 -10.98 5.49 7.26
N ASN A 118 -11.77 4.60 6.68
CA ASN A 118 -11.44 3.94 5.41
C ASN A 118 -11.32 4.94 4.24
N LYS A 119 -12.13 6.00 4.21
CA LYS A 119 -11.98 7.09 3.24
C LYS A 119 -10.68 7.86 3.43
N VAL A 120 -10.26 8.13 4.66
CA VAL A 120 -8.95 8.74 4.95
C VAL A 120 -7.82 7.85 4.41
N LEU A 121 -7.87 6.55 4.68
CA LEU A 121 -6.93 5.57 4.12
C LEU A 121 -6.88 5.62 2.59
N LYS A 122 -8.03 5.43 1.93
CA LYS A 122 -8.13 5.44 0.46
C LYS A 122 -7.55 6.73 -0.14
N LEU A 123 -7.97 7.88 0.36
CA LEU A 123 -7.60 9.18 -0.21
C LEU A 123 -6.13 9.51 0.06
N LYS A 124 -5.59 9.18 1.24
CA LYS A 124 -4.17 9.37 1.54
C LYS A 124 -3.29 8.51 0.64
N LEU A 125 -3.63 7.23 0.46
CA LEU A 125 -2.88 6.36 -0.46
C LEU A 125 -3.02 6.80 -1.91
N PHE A 126 -4.18 7.32 -2.31
CA PHE A 126 -4.37 7.91 -3.64
C PHE A 126 -3.42 9.09 -3.84
N THR A 127 -3.47 10.09 -2.95
CA THR A 127 -2.62 11.29 -3.07
C THR A 127 -1.14 10.92 -3.06
N LEU A 128 -0.74 9.98 -2.18
CA LEU A 128 0.63 9.52 -2.06
C LEU A 128 1.11 8.84 -3.35
N ALA A 129 0.31 7.94 -3.94
CA ALA A 129 0.64 7.31 -5.21
C ALA A 129 0.81 8.34 -6.34
N GLN A 130 -0.05 9.35 -6.43
CA GLN A 130 0.08 10.40 -7.46
C GLN A 130 1.32 11.28 -7.25
N GLN A 131 1.68 11.58 -6.00
CA GLN A 131 2.88 12.35 -5.67
C GLN A 131 4.16 11.56 -6.00
N ILE A 132 4.18 10.25 -5.71
CA ILE A 132 5.29 9.36 -6.08
C ILE A 132 5.44 9.28 -7.60
N GLU A 133 4.34 9.08 -8.34
CA GLU A 133 4.36 9.04 -9.81
C GLU A 133 4.88 10.35 -10.41
N GLN A 134 4.44 11.50 -9.88
CA GLN A 134 4.92 12.80 -10.32
C GLN A 134 6.41 12.97 -10.03
N ALA A 135 6.88 12.56 -8.84
CA ALA A 135 8.29 12.65 -8.45
C ALA A 135 9.22 11.74 -9.28
N LYS A 136 8.76 10.55 -9.67
CA LYS A 136 9.56 9.58 -10.44
C LYS A 136 9.49 9.80 -11.96
N GLY A 137 8.30 10.11 -12.48
CA GLY A 137 8.03 10.13 -13.91
C GLY A 137 7.89 11.53 -14.52
N GLY A 138 7.91 12.59 -13.71
CA GLY A 138 7.78 13.98 -14.18
C GLY A 138 6.43 14.36 -14.77
N LYS A 139 5.45 13.43 -14.79
CA LYS A 139 4.08 13.70 -15.23
C LYS A 139 3.40 14.64 -14.23
N ASP A 140 2.89 15.76 -14.71
CA ASP A 140 2.13 16.69 -13.88
C ASP A 140 0.79 16.06 -13.45
N ASN A 141 0.66 15.82 -12.15
CA ASN A 141 -0.55 15.34 -11.49
C ASN A 141 -1.13 16.41 -10.54
N SER A 142 -0.65 17.66 -10.59
CA SER A 142 -0.91 18.69 -9.57
C SER A 142 -2.40 18.97 -9.36
N ALA A 143 -3.18 19.09 -10.46
CA ALA A 143 -4.62 19.32 -10.37
C ALA A 143 -5.36 18.17 -9.66
N LYS A 144 -4.98 16.92 -9.99
CA LYS A 144 -5.56 15.72 -9.42
C LYS A 144 -5.15 15.51 -7.96
N ILE A 145 -3.89 15.81 -7.63
CA ILE A 145 -3.39 15.84 -6.24
C ILE A 145 -4.17 16.86 -5.43
N ALA A 146 -4.40 18.07 -5.95
CA ALA A 146 -5.16 19.11 -5.27
C ALA A 146 -6.62 18.69 -5.00
N GLU A 147 -7.30 18.11 -5.99
CA GLU A 147 -8.67 17.62 -5.85
C GLU A 147 -8.78 16.55 -4.76
N GLU A 148 -7.92 15.53 -4.82
CA GLU A 148 -7.96 14.42 -3.87
C GLU A 148 -7.48 14.84 -2.48
N THR A 149 -6.56 15.80 -2.38
CA THR A 149 -6.17 16.42 -1.10
C THR A 149 -7.33 17.15 -0.44
N LYS A 150 -8.16 17.86 -1.22
CA LYS A 150 -9.37 18.51 -0.70
C LYS A 150 -10.35 17.48 -0.13
N LYS A 151 -10.56 16.36 -0.84
CA LYS A 151 -11.39 15.24 -0.36
C LYS A 151 -10.80 14.60 0.90
N LEU A 152 -9.47 14.42 0.94
CA LEU A 152 -8.76 13.88 2.09
C LEU A 152 -8.95 14.76 3.33
N ASN A 153 -8.71 16.06 3.21
CA ASN A 153 -8.86 17.03 4.30
C ASN A 153 -10.28 17.04 4.87
N LYS A 154 -11.30 17.01 4.00
CA LYS A 154 -12.70 16.89 4.44
C LYS A 154 -12.95 15.62 5.26
N ASN A 155 -12.37 14.47 4.88
CA ASN A 155 -12.56 13.23 5.63
C ASN A 155 -11.74 13.20 6.92
N ILE A 156 -10.58 13.86 6.97
CA ILE A 156 -9.82 14.08 8.21
C ILE A 156 -10.64 14.92 9.19
N GLU A 157 -11.30 15.98 8.73
CA GLU A 157 -12.19 16.80 9.57
C GLU A 157 -13.38 15.99 10.09
N LEU A 158 -14.00 15.17 9.23
CA LEU A 158 -15.08 14.27 9.64
C LEU A 158 -14.61 13.22 10.67
N ASP A 159 -13.41 12.68 10.50
CA ASP A 159 -12.81 11.74 11.47
C ASP A 159 -12.54 12.43 12.81
N LYS A 160 -11.94 13.63 12.80
CA LYS A 160 -11.74 14.46 14.00
C LYS A 160 -13.05 14.77 14.72
N ALA A 161 -14.10 15.12 13.98
CA ALA A 161 -15.43 15.36 14.53
C ALA A 161 -16.11 14.07 15.07
N ALA A 162 -15.61 12.90 14.66
CA ALA A 162 -16.00 11.61 15.20
C ALA A 162 -15.09 11.15 16.37
N GLY A 163 -14.22 12.04 16.88
CA GLY A 163 -13.33 11.80 18.01
C GLY A 163 -14.00 11.06 19.17
N GLY A 164 -13.43 9.92 19.56
CA GLY A 164 -13.92 9.11 20.68
C GLY A 164 -15.18 8.28 20.39
N LYS A 165 -15.85 8.48 19.24
CA LYS A 165 -16.98 7.63 18.83
C LYS A 165 -16.47 6.27 18.39
N LYS A 166 -17.22 5.21 18.71
CA LYS A 166 -16.91 3.84 18.28
C LYS A 166 -16.77 3.77 16.76
N SER A 167 -15.72 3.09 16.31
CA SER A 167 -15.44 2.80 14.91
C SER A 167 -15.42 1.29 14.69
N THR A 168 -16.25 0.80 13.77
CA THR A 168 -16.35 -0.62 13.44
C THR A 168 -15.88 -0.84 12.01
N SER A 169 -14.96 -1.79 11.81
CA SER A 169 -14.52 -2.23 10.48
C SER A 169 -15.48 -3.25 9.87
N VAL A 170 -15.37 -3.47 8.56
CA VAL A 170 -16.00 -4.60 7.86
C VAL A 170 -15.03 -5.77 7.73
N ASN A 171 -15.55 -6.99 7.64
CA ASN A 171 -14.77 -8.18 7.30
C ASN A 171 -14.69 -8.33 5.77
N PHE A 172 -13.96 -7.41 5.13
CA PHE A 172 -13.84 -7.37 3.67
C PHE A 172 -12.63 -8.20 3.20
N GLN A 173 -12.87 -9.09 2.25
CA GLN A 173 -11.82 -9.92 1.65
C GLN A 173 -11.12 -9.17 0.53
N GLY A 174 -9.86 -8.81 0.76
CA GLY A 174 -8.99 -8.17 -0.22
C GLY A 174 -7.57 -8.07 0.31
N THR A 175 -6.63 -7.72 -0.57
CA THR A 175 -5.20 -7.64 -0.25
C THR A 175 -4.58 -6.37 -0.85
N SER A 176 -3.38 -6.04 -0.41
CA SER A 176 -2.49 -5.05 -1.05
C SER A 176 -1.43 -5.73 -1.94
N GLU A 177 -1.71 -6.95 -2.39
CA GLU A 177 -0.90 -7.64 -3.39
C GLU A 177 -1.16 -6.98 -4.76
N PRO A 178 -0.11 -6.50 -5.46
CA PRO A 178 -0.23 -5.84 -6.77
C PRO A 178 -0.81 -6.69 -7.90
#